data_AF-A0A941V576-F1
#
_entry.id   AF-A0A941V576-F1
#
_cell.length_a   1.000
_cell.length_b   1.000
_cell.length_c   1.000
_cell.angle_alpha   90.00
_cell.angle_beta   90.00
_cell.angle_gamma   90.00
#
_symmetry.space_group_name_H-M   'P 1'
#
loop_
_entity.id
_entity.type
_entity.pdbx_description
1 polymer ?
#
loop_
_entity_poly.entity_id
_entity_poly.type
_entity_poly.pdbx_seq_one_letter_code
_entity_poly.pdbx_strand_id
1 'polypeptide(L)'
;MKQRHISATALVLAVTTSAWAAGIEPYPNAVQAESASITTREQVVAELREAQRLGQMTSGEAGYPRATFGDEFGSTSTLGDSRQLRARIHAETIEAARLGLLGSGEGSPPIATAEQEKLITVAGNHAVDDFQSAQRTLRTAGK
;
A
#
# COMPACT_ATOMS: atom_id res chain seq x y z
N MET A 1 8.43 -67.15 -0.62
CA MET A 1 9.00 -67.15 0.75
C MET A 1 8.59 -65.85 1.42
N LYS A 2 7.87 -65.94 2.55
CA LYS A 2 7.45 -64.81 3.39
C LYS A 2 8.57 -64.54 4.39
N GLN A 3 8.94 -63.28 4.59
CA GLN A 3 9.47 -62.86 5.88
C GLN A 3 8.58 -61.76 6.44
N ARG A 4 8.08 -62.02 7.64
CA ARG A 4 7.35 -61.11 8.52
C ARG A 4 8.17 -61.02 9.81
N HIS A 5 8.13 -59.86 10.45
CA HIS A 5 7.80 -59.61 11.87
C HIS A 5 8.62 -58.42 12.41
N ILE A 6 7.97 -57.30 12.76
CA ILE A 6 7.59 -56.86 14.14
C ILE A 6 8.83 -56.29 14.87
N SER A 7 8.88 -55.15 15.56
CA SER A 7 8.01 -54.01 15.87
C SER A 7 8.85 -53.04 16.73
N ALA A 8 8.28 -51.87 17.02
CA ALA A 8 8.32 -51.19 18.33
C ALA A 8 9.32 -50.03 18.55
N THR A 9 8.68 -48.87 18.78
CA THR A 9 8.88 -47.94 19.91
C THR A 9 10.11 -47.03 19.93
N ALA A 10 9.85 -45.72 19.87
CA ALA A 10 10.06 -44.83 21.03
C ALA A 10 9.30 -43.50 20.85
N LEU A 11 8.24 -43.33 21.63
CA LEU A 11 7.64 -42.05 21.99
C LEU A 11 8.49 -41.46 23.12
N VAL A 12 9.04 -40.25 22.96
CA VAL A 12 9.50 -39.43 24.10
C VAL A 12 8.98 -38.00 23.94
N LEU A 13 8.26 -37.61 24.98
CA LEU A 13 7.61 -36.34 25.27
C LEU A 13 8.63 -35.34 25.83
N ALA A 14 8.65 -34.10 25.35
CA ALA A 14 9.20 -32.98 26.11
C ALA A 14 8.54 -31.66 25.67
N VAL A 15 7.51 -31.28 26.41
CA VAL A 15 6.99 -29.92 26.47
C VAL A 15 8.06 -29.03 27.12
N THR A 16 8.52 -28.01 26.42
CA THR A 16 9.04 -26.79 27.04
C THR A 16 8.40 -25.59 26.36
N THR A 17 7.33 -25.09 27.00
CA THR A 17 6.77 -23.77 26.75
C THR A 17 7.82 -22.72 27.09
N SER A 18 8.40 -22.09 26.09
CA SER A 18 8.89 -20.72 26.26
C SER A 18 8.01 -19.82 25.41
N ALA A 19 6.96 -19.30 26.06
CA ALA A 19 6.21 -18.15 25.61
C ALA A 19 7.17 -16.96 25.65
N TRP A 20 7.92 -16.76 24.56
CA TRP A 20 8.68 -15.54 24.38
C TRP A 20 7.68 -14.41 24.18
N ALA A 21 7.63 -13.56 25.20
CA ALA A 21 7.31 -12.14 25.16
C ALA A 21 6.45 -11.69 23.97
N ALA A 22 5.17 -11.50 24.26
CA ALA A 22 4.22 -10.79 23.41
C ALA A 22 4.80 -9.43 22.98
N GLY A 23 5.22 -9.35 21.73
CA GLY A 23 5.26 -8.12 20.95
C GLY A 23 4.16 -8.21 19.91
N ILE A 24 3.09 -7.43 20.09
CA ILE A 24 2.07 -7.22 19.07
C ILE A 24 2.73 -6.37 17.98
N GLU A 25 3.19 -7.00 16.91
CA GLU A 25 3.55 -6.29 15.69
C GLU A 25 2.38 -6.35 14.69
N PRO A 26 1.77 -5.21 14.33
CA PRO A 26 0.78 -5.12 13.26
C PRO A 26 1.48 -5.03 11.90
N TYR A 27 2.38 -5.95 11.61
CA TYR A 27 2.90 -6.17 10.27
C TYR A 27 2.33 -7.48 9.76
N PRO A 28 1.74 -7.54 8.54
CA PRO A 28 1.35 -8.81 7.97
C PRO A 28 2.60 -9.65 7.90
N ASN A 29 2.58 -10.73 8.69
CA ASN A 29 3.55 -11.80 8.80
C ASN A 29 4.37 -11.88 7.51
N ALA A 30 5.62 -11.40 7.60
CA ALA A 30 6.66 -11.73 6.64
C ALA A 30 6.49 -13.22 6.36
N VAL A 31 6.23 -13.53 5.09
CA VAL A 31 6.18 -14.89 4.54
C VAL A 31 7.22 -15.68 5.32
N GLN A 32 6.81 -16.72 6.07
CA GLN A 32 7.79 -17.62 6.66
C GLN A 32 8.77 -17.90 5.52
N ALA A 33 10.04 -17.51 5.70
CA ALA A 33 11.08 -17.93 4.78
C ALA A 33 11.13 -19.44 4.94
N GLU A 34 10.29 -20.09 4.16
CA GLU A 34 10.21 -21.52 4.02
C GLU A 34 11.63 -21.97 3.75
N SER A 35 12.06 -22.91 4.58
CA SER A 35 13.41 -23.42 4.75
C SER A 35 14.34 -23.07 3.60
N ALA A 36 15.40 -22.30 3.87
CA ALA A 36 16.44 -21.90 2.91
C ALA A 36 16.62 -22.99 1.83
N SER A 37 16.04 -22.74 0.65
CA SER A 37 15.96 -23.74 -0.41
C SER A 37 17.38 -24.15 -0.77
N ILE A 38 17.69 -25.45 -0.75
CA ILE A 38 19.00 -26.00 -1.15
C ILE A 38 19.09 -26.02 -2.68
N THR A 39 18.66 -24.94 -3.33
CA THR A 39 18.62 -24.82 -4.79
C THR A 39 19.92 -24.15 -5.22
N THR A 40 20.70 -24.83 -6.06
CA THR A 40 21.93 -24.24 -6.58
C THR A 40 21.58 -23.12 -7.57
N ARG A 41 22.49 -22.15 -7.75
CA ARG A 41 22.27 -21.05 -8.70
C ARG A 41 21.97 -21.54 -10.12
N GLU A 42 22.53 -22.68 -10.51
CA GLU A 42 22.28 -23.31 -11.81
C GLU A 42 20.85 -23.84 -11.93
N GLN A 43 20.32 -24.45 -10.88
CA GLN A 43 18.94 -24.93 -10.82
C GLN A 43 17.95 -23.77 -10.91
N VAL A 44 18.20 -22.67 -10.19
CA VAL A 44 17.37 -21.45 -10.27
C VAL A 44 17.35 -20.88 -11.69
N VAL A 45 18.48 -20.87 -12.39
CA VAL A 45 18.54 -20.38 -13.78
C VAL A 45 17.79 -21.31 -14.74
N ALA A 46 17.86 -22.62 -14.52
CA ALA A 46 17.11 -23.58 -15.33
C ALA A 46 15.60 -23.42 -15.14
N GLU A 47 15.14 -23.31 -13.90
CA GLU A 47 13.74 -23.10 -13.54
C GLU A 47 13.22 -21.77 -14.09
N LEU A 48 14.02 -20.70 -13.99
CA LEU A 48 13.65 -19.40 -14.54
C LEU A 48 13.44 -19.43 -16.06
N ARG A 49 14.34 -20.12 -16.79
CA ARG A 49 14.19 -20.29 -18.25
C ARG A 49 12.97 -21.11 -18.61
N GLU A 50 12.65 -22.14 -17.82
CA GLU A 50 11.46 -22.95 -18.03
C GLU A 50 10.18 -22.15 -17.77
N ALA A 51 10.11 -21.39 -16.68
CA ALA A 51 9.00 -20.49 -16.38
C ALA A 51 8.79 -19.45 -17.49
N GLN A 52 9.88 -18.91 -18.05
CA GLN A 52 9.84 -18.01 -19.18
C GLN A 52 9.29 -18.69 -20.44
N ARG A 53 9.74 -19.91 -20.75
CA ARG A 53 9.25 -20.71 -21.89
C ARG A 53 7.76 -21.06 -21.75
N LEU A 54 7.32 -21.34 -20.53
CA LEU A 54 5.92 -21.66 -20.22
C LEU A 54 5.01 -20.42 -20.15
N GLY A 55 5.56 -19.22 -20.32
CA GLY A 55 4.78 -17.97 -20.23
C GLY A 55 4.25 -17.67 -18.83
N GLN A 56 4.86 -18.27 -17.80
CA GLN A 56 4.45 -18.10 -16.40
C GLN A 56 5.02 -16.82 -15.76
N MET A 57 5.88 -16.10 -16.49
CA MET A 57 6.44 -14.83 -16.06
C MET A 57 5.66 -13.66 -16.66
N THR A 58 5.18 -12.76 -15.80
CA THR A 58 4.66 -11.47 -16.23
C THR A 58 5.82 -10.48 -16.32
N SER A 59 5.96 -9.79 -17.46
CA SER A 59 6.97 -8.74 -17.64
C SER A 59 6.30 -7.36 -17.58
N GLY A 60 6.86 -6.47 -16.76
CA GLY A 60 6.37 -5.10 -16.60
C GLY A 60 5.21 -4.96 -15.61
N GLU A 61 4.59 -3.78 -15.59
CA GLU A 61 3.51 -3.44 -14.64
C GLU A 61 2.18 -4.15 -14.93
N ALA A 62 2.06 -4.80 -16.10
CA ALA A 62 0.82 -5.43 -16.57
C ALA A 62 0.34 -6.62 -15.72
N GLY A 63 1.24 -7.24 -14.95
CA GLY A 63 0.93 -8.37 -14.07
C GLY A 63 0.53 -7.97 -12.65
N TYR A 64 0.72 -6.71 -12.28
CA TYR A 64 0.26 -6.23 -10.98
C TYR A 64 -1.20 -5.82 -11.12
N PRO A 65 -2.12 -6.32 -10.28
CA PRO A 65 -3.44 -5.74 -10.22
C PRO A 65 -3.25 -4.25 -9.95
N ARG A 66 -3.85 -3.39 -10.78
CA ARG A 66 -3.93 -1.97 -10.45
C ARG A 66 -4.48 -1.93 -9.03
N ALA A 67 -3.77 -1.27 -8.13
CA ALA A 67 -4.32 -0.96 -6.82
C ALA A 67 -5.55 -0.09 -7.06
N THR A 68 -6.69 -0.73 -7.28
CA THR A 68 -8.00 -0.14 -7.09
C THR A 68 -8.05 0.03 -5.60
N PHE A 69 -7.61 1.20 -5.12
CA PHE A 69 -7.95 1.63 -3.77
C PHE A 69 -9.46 1.58 -3.72
N GLY A 70 -9.98 0.52 -3.10
CA GLY A 70 -11.41 0.31 -2.96
C GLY A 70 -12.00 1.54 -2.29
N ASP A 71 -13.15 1.99 -2.79
CA ASP A 71 -13.92 3.14 -2.32
C ASP A 71 -14.46 2.94 -0.89
N GLU A 72 -13.60 2.72 0.11
CA GLU A 72 -14.00 2.78 1.52
C GLU A 72 -14.30 4.23 1.96
N PHE A 73 -13.94 5.21 1.13
CA PHE A 73 -14.33 6.62 1.26
C PHE A 73 -15.25 7.12 0.14
N GLY A 74 -16.07 6.21 -0.44
CA GLY A 74 -17.30 6.57 -1.15
C GLY A 74 -17.19 7.75 -2.13
N SER A 75 -16.14 7.77 -2.96
CA SER A 75 -15.96 8.80 -3.98
C SER A 75 -15.55 8.16 -5.28
N THR A 76 -16.51 7.50 -5.93
CA THR A 76 -16.56 7.36 -7.39
C THR A 76 -16.79 8.74 -8.05
N SER A 77 -15.99 9.73 -7.67
CA SER A 77 -15.78 10.90 -8.51
C SER A 77 -14.84 10.43 -9.61
N THR A 78 -15.44 9.89 -10.68
CA THR A 78 -14.84 9.68 -12.00
C THR A 78 -13.69 10.66 -12.19
N LEU A 79 -12.45 10.21 -11.95
CA LEU A 79 -11.24 11.03 -11.76
C LEU A 79 -11.44 12.45 -12.29
N GLY A 80 -11.94 13.32 -11.40
CA GLY A 80 -12.03 14.75 -11.70
C GLY A 80 -10.66 15.21 -12.17
N ASP A 81 -10.61 16.19 -13.08
CA ASP A 81 -9.38 16.67 -13.70
C ASP A 81 -8.22 16.62 -12.70
N SER A 82 -7.23 15.75 -12.95
CA SER A 82 -6.12 15.53 -12.00
C SER A 82 -5.42 16.83 -11.61
N ARG A 83 -5.49 17.86 -12.45
CA ARG A 83 -4.98 19.21 -12.17
C ARG A 83 -5.83 19.94 -11.13
N GLN A 84 -7.15 19.82 -11.20
CA GLN A 84 -8.08 20.37 -10.21
C GLN A 84 -7.87 19.69 -8.84
N LEU A 85 -7.71 18.37 -8.82
CA LEU A 85 -7.42 17.65 -7.57
C LEU A 85 -6.09 18.11 -6.96
N ARG A 86 -5.04 18.27 -7.78
CA ARG A 86 -3.74 18.80 -7.31
C ARG A 86 -3.85 20.24 -6.80
N ALA A 87 -4.59 21.10 -7.50
CA ALA A 87 -4.81 22.48 -7.07
C ALA A 87 -5.51 22.54 -5.70
N ARG A 88 -6.55 21.71 -5.52
CA ARG A 88 -7.26 21.56 -4.26
C ARG A 88 -6.34 21.11 -3.12
N ILE A 89 -5.66 19.97 -3.30
CA ILE A 89 -4.76 19.41 -2.28
C ILE A 89 -3.66 20.42 -1.92
N HIS A 90 -3.11 21.13 -2.91
CA HIS A 90 -2.09 22.13 -2.67
C HIS A 90 -2.59 23.29 -1.80
N ALA A 91 -3.78 23.82 -2.10
CA ALA A 91 -4.38 24.89 -1.31
C ALA A 91 -4.73 24.43 0.12
N GLU A 92 -5.31 23.24 0.27
CA GLU A 92 -5.59 22.61 1.56
C GLU A 92 -4.30 22.43 2.38
N THR A 93 -3.22 21.98 1.74
CA THR A 93 -1.90 21.81 2.38
C THR A 93 -1.30 23.15 2.81
N ILE A 94 -1.42 24.20 2.00
CA ILE A 94 -0.95 25.55 2.37
C ILE A 94 -1.72 26.08 3.57
N GLU A 95 -3.05 25.94 3.60
CA GLU A 95 -3.81 26.37 4.77
C GLU A 95 -3.49 25.54 6.00
N ALA A 96 -3.34 24.22 5.87
CA ALA A 96 -2.89 23.38 6.96
C ALA A 96 -1.52 23.84 7.48
N ALA A 97 -0.59 24.22 6.59
CA ALA A 97 0.71 24.78 6.98
C ALA A 97 0.55 26.11 7.73
N ARG A 98 -0.28 27.02 7.21
CA ARG A 98 -0.58 28.32 7.84
C ARG A 98 -1.18 28.16 9.24
N LEU A 99 -1.99 27.12 9.43
CA LEU A 99 -2.61 26.76 10.70
C LEU A 99 -1.68 25.99 11.65
N GLY A 100 -0.46 25.66 11.24
CA GLY A 100 0.50 24.89 12.03
C GLY A 100 0.13 23.41 12.17
N LEU A 101 -0.67 22.88 11.25
CA LEU A 101 -1.17 21.50 11.28
C LEU A 101 -0.26 20.50 10.53
N LEU A 102 0.86 20.97 9.98
CA LEU A 102 1.87 20.10 9.37
C LEU A 102 2.97 19.81 10.41
N GLY A 103 2.92 18.62 11.02
CA GLY A 103 3.93 18.16 11.98
C GLY A 103 5.26 17.86 11.29
N SER A 104 6.38 18.29 11.89
CA SER A 104 7.73 18.13 11.32
C SER A 104 8.72 17.43 12.26
N GLY A 105 8.28 16.67 13.27
CA GLY A 105 9.16 16.04 14.25
C GLY A 105 8.59 14.80 14.97
N GLU A 106 9.35 14.23 15.90
CA GLU A 106 8.95 13.12 16.79
C GLU A 106 7.94 13.63 17.84
N GLY A 107 6.71 13.83 17.42
CA GLY A 107 5.60 14.17 18.29
C GLY A 107 4.30 13.68 17.68
N SER A 108 3.25 13.59 18.49
CA SER A 108 1.92 13.29 17.96
C SER A 108 1.55 14.35 16.92
N PRO A 109 1.02 13.95 15.74
CA PRO A 109 0.58 14.90 14.74
C PRO A 109 -0.48 15.84 15.37
N PRO A 110 -0.44 17.14 15.04
CA PRO A 110 -1.42 18.09 15.55
C PRO A 110 -2.83 17.68 15.08
N ILE A 111 -3.78 17.66 16.02
CA ILE A 111 -5.18 17.36 15.72
C ILE A 111 -5.87 18.67 15.35
N ALA A 112 -6.47 18.73 14.16
CA ALA A 112 -7.21 19.88 13.72
C ALA A 112 -8.50 20.06 14.54
N THR A 113 -8.85 21.30 14.86
CA THR A 113 -10.18 21.65 15.36
C THR A 113 -11.18 21.70 14.20
N ALA A 114 -12.48 21.56 14.49
CA ALA A 114 -13.53 21.62 13.46
C ALA A 114 -13.51 22.92 12.63
N GLU A 115 -13.16 24.05 13.25
CA GLU A 115 -13.02 25.32 12.52
C GLU A 115 -11.78 25.32 11.61
N GLN A 116 -10.68 24.70 12.04
CA GLN A 116 -9.49 24.56 11.19
C GLN A 116 -9.74 23.66 9.98
N GLU A 117 -10.46 22.55 10.17
CA GLU A 117 -10.88 21.67 9.07
C GLU A 117 -11.77 22.40 8.06
N LYS A 118 -12.69 23.24 8.57
CA LYS A 118 -13.53 24.09 7.73
C LYS A 118 -12.70 25.08 6.92
N LEU A 119 -11.70 25.74 7.53
CA LEU A 119 -10.81 26.67 6.82
C LEU A 119 -10.00 25.97 5.72
N ILE A 120 -9.46 24.79 6.01
CA ILE A 120 -8.75 23.96 5.03
C ILE A 120 -9.67 23.63 3.86
N THR A 121 -10.87 23.14 4.15
CA THR A 121 -11.87 22.77 3.15
C THR A 121 -12.27 23.95 2.28
N VAL A 122 -12.48 25.12 2.88
CA VAL A 122 -12.84 26.35 2.19
C VAL A 122 -11.74 26.77 1.21
N ALA A 123 -10.46 26.69 1.60
CA ALA A 123 -9.35 26.98 0.70
C ALA A 123 -9.26 26.00 -0.48
N GLY A 124 -9.50 24.71 -0.23
CA GLY A 124 -9.60 23.71 -1.29
C GLY A 124 -10.68 24.03 -2.31
N ASN A 125 -11.86 24.44 -1.84
CA ASN A 125 -12.99 24.83 -2.71
C ASN A 125 -12.68 26.10 -3.51
N HIS A 126 -12.07 27.12 -2.88
CA HIS A 126 -11.64 28.34 -3.60
C HIS A 126 -10.66 28.03 -4.73
N ALA A 127 -9.68 27.15 -4.50
CA ALA A 127 -8.71 26.77 -5.53
C ALA A 127 -9.36 26.03 -6.71
N VAL A 128 -10.42 25.27 -6.45
CA VAL A 128 -11.23 24.63 -7.49
C VAL A 128 -11.96 25.67 -8.35
N ASP A 129 -12.62 26.63 -7.71
CA ASP A 129 -13.38 27.68 -8.40
C ASP A 129 -12.47 28.56 -9.26
N ASP A 130 -11.29 28.91 -8.76
CA ASP A 130 -10.26 29.65 -9.49
C ASP A 130 -9.76 28.87 -10.71
N PHE A 131 -9.48 27.57 -10.52
CA PHE A 131 -9.03 26.70 -11.60
C PHE A 131 -10.09 26.57 -12.71
N GLN A 132 -11.36 26.38 -12.36
CA GLN A 132 -12.45 26.31 -13.33
C GLN A 132 -12.65 27.64 -14.06
N SER A 133 -12.52 28.75 -13.34
CA SER A 133 -12.61 30.10 -13.91
C SER A 133 -11.49 30.33 -14.94
N ALA A 134 -10.26 29.94 -14.62
CA ALA A 134 -9.13 30.02 -15.54
C ALA A 134 -9.31 29.12 -16.78
N GLN A 135 -9.85 27.91 -16.63
CA GLN A 135 -10.16 27.06 -17.79
C GLN A 135 -11.23 27.69 -18.69
N ARG A 136 -12.23 28.35 -18.09
CA ARG A 136 -13.29 29.03 -18.85
C ARG A 136 -12.73 30.20 -19.65
N THR A 137 -11.88 31.04 -19.07
CA THR A 137 -11.28 32.19 -19.78
C THR A 137 -10.39 31.75 -20.94
N LEU A 138 -9.56 30.72 -20.75
CA LEU A 138 -8.73 30.14 -21.81
C LEU A 138 -9.57 29.60 -22.97
N ARG A 139 -10.70 28.95 -22.66
CA ARG A 139 -11.61 28.42 -23.69
C ARG A 139 -12.33 29.53 -24.47
N THR A 140 -12.65 30.65 -23.83
CA THR A 140 -13.29 31.80 -24.50
C THR A 140 -12.31 32.65 -25.31
N ALA A 141 -11.04 32.73 -24.91
CA ALA A 141 -10.01 33.50 -25.60
C ALA A 141 -9.42 32.79 -26.83
N GLY A 142 -9.62 31.46 -26.95
CA GLY A 142 -9.17 30.65 -28.09
C GLY A 142 -10.18 30.54 -29.24
N LYS A 143 -11.26 31.33 -29.24
CA LYS A 143 -12.23 31.44 -30.34
C LYS A 143 -12.16 32.83 -30.96
#